data_AF-A0A554X9U0-F1
#
_entry.id   AF-A0A554X9U0-F1
#
_cell.length_a   1.000
_cell.length_b   1.000
_cell.length_c   1.000
_cell.angle_alpha   90.00
_cell.angle_beta   90.00
_cell.angle_gamma   90.00
#
_symmetry.space_group_name_H-M   'P 1'
#
loop_
_entity.id
_entity.type
_entity.pdbx_description
1 polymer ?
#
loop_
_entity_poly.entity_id
_entity_poly.type
_entity_poly.pdbx_seq_one_letter_code
_entity_poly.pdbx_strand_id
1 'polypeptide(L)'
;MRLRFASPIPDRPHRRGPRGALMALLIALTDVPVRAEVPAIFRDADLALGEQLIRQHRCTECHAQKVGGDGSAMYRPLGRINTAGLLRGMVEQCNAALNLQMWPEEVTAVAAVLNRDHYRFKD
;
A
#
# COMPACT_ATOMS: atom_id res chain seq x y z
N MET A 1 -28.78 -46.59 36.18
CA MET A 1 -30.01 -47.28 36.62
C MET A 1 -31.10 -46.21 36.75
N ARG A 2 -31.90 -45.88 35.73
CA ARG A 2 -33.10 -46.60 35.32
C ARG A 2 -33.39 -46.35 33.84
N LEU A 3 -33.96 -47.39 33.26
CA LEU A 3 -34.34 -47.58 31.86
C LEU A 3 -35.63 -46.82 31.52
N ARG A 4 -35.67 -46.39 30.25
CA ARG A 4 -36.76 -46.46 29.25
C ARG A 4 -38.17 -46.07 29.71
N PHE A 5 -38.85 -45.23 28.93
CA PHE A 5 -40.07 -45.62 28.21
C PHE A 5 -40.35 -44.60 27.10
N ALA A 6 -40.41 -45.11 25.87
CA ALA A 6 -40.91 -44.42 24.68
C ALA A 6 -42.43 -44.60 24.60
N SER A 7 -43.15 -43.61 24.06
CA SER A 7 -44.29 -43.85 23.19
C SER A 7 -44.71 -42.60 22.40
N PRO A 8 -45.42 -42.79 21.27
CA PRO A 8 -45.39 -41.90 20.10
C PRO A 8 -46.64 -41.04 19.99
N ILE A 9 -46.56 -39.93 19.24
CA ILE A 9 -47.76 -39.20 18.76
C ILE A 9 -47.58 -38.90 17.25
N PRO A 10 -48.61 -39.16 16.43
CA PRO A 10 -48.53 -39.27 14.97
C PRO A 10 -48.54 -37.93 14.21
N ASP A 11 -48.00 -38.01 12.99
CA ASP A 11 -48.12 -37.05 11.89
C ASP A 11 -49.57 -36.65 11.59
N ARG A 12 -49.79 -35.35 11.34
CA ARG A 12 -50.96 -34.84 10.61
C ARG A 12 -50.61 -33.69 9.66
N PRO A 13 -51.40 -33.54 8.58
CA PRO A 13 -50.87 -33.18 7.27
C PRO A 13 -50.88 -31.68 6.96
N HIS A 14 -50.03 -31.36 5.99
CA HIS A 14 -50.01 -30.18 5.12
C HIS A 14 -51.37 -29.49 4.91
N ARG A 15 -51.38 -28.16 5.01
CA ARG A 15 -52.18 -27.33 4.11
C ARG A 15 -51.45 -26.05 3.71
N ARG A 16 -51.30 -25.90 2.39
CA ARG A 16 -50.68 -24.80 1.65
C ARG A 16 -51.39 -23.47 1.89
N GLY A 17 -50.61 -22.39 1.95
CA GLY A 17 -51.06 -21.03 1.66
C GLY A 17 -49.90 -20.24 1.06
N PRO A 18 -50.00 -19.75 -0.20
CA PRO A 18 -48.99 -18.89 -0.78
C PRO A 18 -49.25 -17.44 -0.36
N ARG A 19 -48.22 -16.59 -0.56
CA ARG A 19 -48.27 -15.11 -0.58
C ARG A 19 -47.74 -14.44 0.69
N GLY A 20 -46.48 -14.07 0.61
CA GLY A 20 -45.80 -13.18 1.53
C GLY A 20 -44.42 -12.85 0.98
N ALA A 21 -44.36 -12.26 -0.21
CA ALA A 21 -43.16 -11.60 -0.67
C ALA A 21 -42.91 -10.42 0.28
N LEU A 22 -41.74 -10.33 0.91
CA LEU A 22 -41.14 -9.05 1.28
C LEU A 22 -39.64 -9.22 1.57
N MET A 23 -38.85 -8.75 0.59
CA MET A 23 -37.55 -8.10 0.75
C MET A 23 -36.40 -8.88 1.43
N ALA A 24 -35.73 -9.73 0.65
CA ALA A 24 -34.31 -10.00 0.87
C ALA A 24 -33.50 -8.77 0.40
N LEU A 25 -33.11 -7.89 1.34
CA LEU A 25 -32.17 -6.80 1.09
C LEU A 25 -30.77 -7.40 0.88
N LEU A 26 -30.46 -7.78 -0.35
CA LEU A 26 -29.12 -8.13 -0.81
C LEU A 26 -28.28 -6.84 -0.81
N ILE A 27 -27.57 -6.58 0.28
CA ILE A 27 -26.48 -5.60 0.31
C ILE A 27 -25.41 -6.13 -0.63
N ALA A 28 -25.40 -5.62 -1.86
CA ALA A 28 -24.32 -5.86 -2.80
C ALA A 28 -23.05 -5.24 -2.22
N LEU A 29 -22.14 -6.09 -1.73
CA LEU A 29 -20.77 -5.73 -1.41
C LEU A 29 -20.07 -5.38 -2.72
N THR A 30 -20.22 -4.14 -3.17
CA THR A 30 -19.39 -3.61 -4.26
C THR A 30 -18.00 -3.35 -3.70
N ASP A 31 -17.06 -4.24 -4.00
CA ASP A 31 -15.62 -4.03 -3.84
C ASP A 31 -15.22 -2.80 -4.66
N VAL A 32 -15.21 -1.63 -4.03
CA VAL A 32 -14.62 -0.42 -4.60
C VAL A 32 -13.11 -0.57 -4.47
N PRO A 33 -12.34 -0.69 -5.57
CA PRO A 33 -10.89 -0.70 -5.45
C PRO A 33 -10.44 0.68 -4.95
N VAL A 34 -9.99 0.75 -3.70
CA VAL A 34 -9.18 1.87 -3.22
C VAL A 34 -7.91 1.88 -4.06
N ARG A 35 -7.85 2.75 -5.06
CA ARG A 35 -6.58 3.07 -5.72
C ARG A 35 -5.79 3.88 -4.72
N ALA A 36 -4.59 3.42 -4.37
CA ALA A 36 -3.65 4.27 -3.66
C ALA A 36 -3.36 5.46 -4.58
N GLU A 37 -3.80 6.64 -4.17
CA GLU A 37 -3.51 7.89 -4.88
C GLU A 37 -1.97 8.05 -4.92
N VAL A 38 -1.39 8.10 -6.11
CA VAL A 38 0.04 8.35 -6.31
C VAL A 38 0.18 9.79 -6.81
N PRO A 39 1.11 10.58 -6.24
CA PRO A 39 1.40 11.94 -6.68
C PRO A 39 1.57 12.02 -8.20
N ALA A 40 1.05 13.06 -8.83
CA ALA A 40 1.10 13.19 -10.29
C ALA A 40 2.54 13.13 -10.85
N ILE A 41 3.51 13.63 -10.08
CA ILE A 41 4.95 13.58 -10.41
C ILE A 41 5.53 12.16 -10.47
N PHE A 42 4.89 11.18 -9.84
CA PHE A 42 5.35 9.78 -9.78
C PHE A 42 4.45 8.80 -10.54
N ARG A 43 3.40 9.28 -11.21
CA ARG A 43 2.37 8.42 -11.83
C ARG A 43 2.95 7.44 -12.86
N ASP A 44 3.89 7.92 -13.66
CA ASP A 44 4.50 7.17 -14.76
C ASP A 44 5.96 6.75 -14.44
N ALA A 45 6.35 6.80 -13.17
CA ALA A 45 7.70 6.46 -12.74
C ALA A 45 7.95 4.94 -12.82
N ASP A 46 9.11 4.56 -13.38
CA ASP A 46 9.55 3.17 -13.41
C ASP A 46 10.15 2.75 -12.04
N LEU A 47 9.34 2.09 -11.22
CA LEU A 47 9.77 1.64 -9.89
C LEU A 47 10.87 0.58 -9.95
N ALA A 48 10.91 -0.27 -10.98
CA ALA A 48 11.92 -1.30 -11.10
C ALA A 48 13.30 -0.67 -11.39
N LEU A 49 13.32 0.34 -12.26
CA LEU A 49 14.51 1.16 -12.49
C LEU A 49 14.96 1.87 -11.20
N GLY A 50 14.03 2.49 -10.47
CA GLY A 50 14.34 3.14 -9.19
C GLY A 50 14.98 2.18 -8.16
N GLU A 51 14.43 0.98 -8.02
CA GLU A 51 14.97 -0.06 -7.14
C GLU A 51 16.34 -0.58 -7.59
N GLN A 52 16.56 -0.70 -8.91
CA GLN A 52 17.86 -1.03 -9.48
C GLN A 52 18.89 0.05 -9.13
N LEU A 53 18.56 1.32 -9.35
CA LEU A 53 19.46 2.45 -9.10
C LEU A 53 19.80 2.60 -7.62
N ILE A 54 18.83 2.42 -6.71
CA ILE A 54 19.07 2.44 -5.25
C ILE A 54 20.13 1.40 -4.85
N ARG A 55 20.07 0.19 -5.44
CA ARG A 55 21.06 -0.87 -5.20
C ARG A 55 22.39 -0.55 -5.87
N GLN A 56 22.37 -0.13 -7.14
CA GLN A 56 23.55 0.18 -7.92
C GLN A 56 24.40 1.28 -7.28
N HIS A 57 23.76 2.35 -6.80
CA HIS A 57 24.43 3.47 -6.13
C HIS A 57 24.60 3.27 -4.62
N ARG A 58 24.23 2.09 -4.10
CA ARG A 58 24.45 1.69 -2.70
C ARG A 58 23.88 2.69 -1.70
N CYS A 59 22.69 3.25 -1.98
CA CYS A 59 22.11 4.35 -1.19
C CYS A 59 21.97 3.95 0.28
N THR A 60 21.39 2.77 0.57
CA THR A 60 21.16 2.28 1.93
C THR A 60 22.47 2.09 2.71
N GLU A 61 23.52 1.60 2.06
CA GLU A 61 24.81 1.35 2.72
C GLU A 61 25.51 2.66 3.10
N CYS A 62 25.55 3.62 2.17
CA CYS A 62 26.07 4.95 2.43
C CYS A 62 25.25 5.67 3.52
N HIS A 63 23.93 5.52 3.49
CA HIS A 63 23.05 6.12 4.49
C HIS A 63 23.28 5.52 5.88
N ALA A 64 23.34 4.19 5.99
CA ALA A 64 23.63 3.51 7.25
C ALA A 64 25.00 3.93 7.82
N GLN A 65 26.01 4.14 6.98
CA GLN A 65 27.31 4.66 7.41
C GLN A 65 27.24 6.11 7.94
N LYS A 66 26.37 6.96 7.36
CA LYS A 66 26.26 8.38 7.73
C LYS A 66 25.39 8.64 8.96
N VAL A 67 24.27 7.93 9.09
CA VAL A 67 23.26 8.19 10.14
C VAL A 67 23.07 7.02 11.10
N GLY A 68 23.73 5.88 10.86
CA GLY A 68 23.55 4.66 11.64
C GLY A 68 22.25 3.92 11.31
N GLY A 69 21.98 2.86 12.09
CA GLY A 69 20.79 2.02 11.92
C GLY A 69 20.72 1.37 10.55
N ASP A 70 19.53 1.38 9.95
CA ASP A 70 19.27 0.91 8.58
C ASP A 70 19.45 2.00 7.51
N GLY A 71 19.92 3.20 7.90
CA GLY A 71 20.08 4.35 7.02
C GLY A 71 18.78 5.10 6.66
N SER A 72 17.62 4.62 7.08
CA SER A 72 16.32 5.20 6.69
C SER A 72 16.09 6.62 7.21
N ALA A 73 16.76 7.01 8.31
CA ALA A 73 16.70 8.37 8.84
C ALA A 73 17.24 9.42 7.85
N MET A 74 18.17 9.04 6.97
CA MET A 74 18.66 9.92 5.91
C MET A 74 17.58 10.20 4.86
N TYR A 75 16.72 9.21 4.58
CA TYR A 75 15.59 9.40 3.68
C TYR A 75 14.51 10.29 4.26
N ARG A 76 14.40 10.47 5.59
CA ARG A 76 13.36 11.28 6.27
C ARG A 76 13.95 12.26 7.30
N PRO A 77 14.77 13.25 6.88
CA PRO A 77 15.52 14.09 7.81
C PRO A 77 14.58 15.02 8.60
N LEU A 78 14.25 14.62 9.83
CA LEU A 78 13.43 15.40 10.77
C LEU A 78 12.06 15.85 10.20
N GLY A 79 11.50 15.09 9.26
CA GLY A 79 10.23 15.43 8.62
C GLY A 79 10.23 16.70 7.76
N ARG A 80 11.41 17.24 7.40
CA ARG A 80 11.53 18.46 6.58
C ARG A 80 11.03 18.27 5.14
N ILE A 81 11.02 17.03 4.67
CA ILE A 81 10.45 16.65 3.38
C ILE A 81 9.01 16.23 3.62
N ASN A 82 8.08 17.04 3.14
CA ASN A 82 6.65 16.86 3.41
C ASN A 82 5.77 16.94 2.15
N THR A 83 6.38 17.00 0.97
CA THR A 83 5.69 16.91 -0.33
C THR A 83 6.48 16.04 -1.29
N ALA A 84 5.80 15.47 -2.29
CA ALA A 84 6.42 14.67 -3.34
C ALA A 84 7.50 15.43 -4.13
N GLY A 85 7.27 16.72 -4.41
CA GLY A 85 8.24 17.58 -5.09
C GLY A 85 9.52 17.79 -4.28
N LEU A 86 9.41 18.02 -2.97
CA LEU A 86 10.58 18.15 -2.09
C LEU A 86 11.36 16.84 -2.00
N LEU A 87 10.68 15.69 -2.00
CA LEU A 87 11.33 14.39 -2.02
C LEU A 87 12.16 14.18 -3.29
N ARG A 88 11.58 14.46 -4.47
CA ARG A 88 12.32 14.40 -5.74
C ARG A 88 13.53 15.34 -5.71
N GLY A 89 13.34 16.56 -5.22
CA GLY A 89 14.42 17.54 -5.07
C GLY A 89 15.53 17.12 -4.10
N MET A 90 15.23 16.32 -3.08
CA MET A 90 16.24 15.75 -2.19
C MET A 90 17.08 14.69 -2.92
N VAL A 91 16.45 13.82 -3.71
CA VAL A 91 17.17 12.82 -4.51
C VAL A 91 18.06 13.50 -5.56
N GLU A 92 17.58 14.57 -6.20
CA GLU A 92 18.37 15.39 -7.13
C GLU A 92 19.60 16.00 -6.45
N GLN A 93 19.44 16.52 -5.23
CA GLN A 93 20.57 17.04 -4.45
C GLN A 93 21.60 15.95 -4.14
N CYS A 94 21.16 14.73 -3.78
CA CYS A 94 22.06 13.60 -3.57
C CYS A 94 22.77 13.19 -4.87
N ASN A 95 22.05 13.14 -5.99
CA ASN A 95 22.60 12.87 -7.33
C ASN A 95 23.74 13.83 -7.66
N ALA A 96 23.52 15.13 -7.50
CA ALA A 96 24.50 16.18 -7.79
C ALA A 96 25.68 16.16 -6.80
N ALA A 97 25.40 16.09 -5.49
CA ALA A 97 26.43 16.13 -4.46
C ALA A 97 27.40 14.95 -4.51
N LEU A 98 26.94 13.80 -5.01
CA LEU A 98 27.73 12.58 -5.14
C LEU A 98 28.14 12.28 -6.58
N ASN A 99 27.80 13.15 -7.55
CA ASN A 99 28.04 12.99 -8.97
C ASN A 99 27.61 11.60 -9.49
N LEU A 100 26.39 11.17 -9.16
CA LEU A 100 25.87 9.85 -9.57
C LEU A 100 25.45 9.80 -11.04
N GLN A 101 25.37 10.96 -11.69
CA GLN A 101 25.03 11.14 -13.11
C GLN A 101 23.68 10.54 -13.50
N MET A 102 22.73 10.47 -12.55
CA MET A 102 21.37 10.04 -12.85
C MET A 102 20.64 11.10 -13.69
N TRP A 103 19.87 10.63 -14.65
CA TRP A 103 18.98 11.47 -15.47
C TRP A 103 17.74 11.91 -14.67
N PRO A 104 17.00 12.95 -15.09
CA PRO A 104 15.82 13.43 -14.38
C PRO A 104 14.75 12.35 -14.15
N GLU A 105 14.56 11.46 -15.12
CA GLU A 105 13.62 10.33 -15.07
C GLU A 105 14.08 9.28 -14.05
N GLU A 106 15.38 9.02 -13.97
CA GLU A 106 16.00 8.12 -12.99
C GLU A 106 15.90 8.67 -11.57
N VAL A 107 16.14 9.98 -11.39
CA VAL A 107 15.92 10.68 -10.12
C VAL A 107 14.45 10.55 -9.70
N THR A 108 13.53 10.69 -10.65
CA THR A 108 12.09 10.56 -10.40
C THR A 108 11.71 9.12 -10.05
N ALA A 109 12.29 8.12 -10.72
CA ALA A 109 12.12 6.70 -10.42
C ALA A 109 12.57 6.35 -8.99
N VAL A 110 13.77 6.79 -8.60
CA VAL A 110 14.29 6.61 -7.23
C VAL A 110 13.38 7.30 -6.21
N ALA A 111 12.99 8.55 -6.46
CA ALA A 111 12.09 9.29 -5.57
C ALA A 111 10.72 8.62 -5.43
N ALA A 112 10.19 8.01 -6.49
CA ALA A 112 8.93 7.27 -6.46
C ALA A 112 9.02 6.02 -5.57
N VAL A 113 10.12 5.26 -5.64
CA VAL A 113 10.39 4.13 -4.75
C VAL A 113 10.47 4.60 -3.29
N LEU A 114 11.21 5.69 -3.02
CA LEU A 114 11.28 6.25 -1.68
C LEU A 114 9.91 6.75 -1.20
N ASN A 115 9.07 7.29 -2.10
CA ASN A 115 7.72 7.69 -1.75
C ASN A 115 6.90 6.47 -1.30
N ARG A 116 6.88 5.41 -2.10
CA ARG A 116 6.18 4.16 -1.79
C ARG A 116 6.56 3.60 -0.42
N ASP A 117 7.86 3.57 -0.14
CA ASP A 117 8.39 2.82 1.00
C ASP A 117 8.43 3.65 2.29
N HIS A 118 8.77 4.94 2.20
CA HIS A 118 9.08 5.78 3.36
C HIS A 118 8.10 6.95 3.60
N TYR A 119 7.38 7.43 2.58
CA TYR A 119 6.60 8.67 2.70
C TYR A 119 5.09 8.49 2.55
N ARG A 120 4.66 7.82 1.48
CA ARG A 120 3.25 7.59 1.10
C ARG A 120 2.49 8.90 0.87
N PHE A 121 3.14 9.89 0.25
CA PHE A 121 2.46 11.07 -0.30
C PHE A 121 1.41 10.64 -1.33
N LYS A 122 0.34 11.43 -1.45
CA LYS A 122 -0.86 11.14 -2.26
C LYS A 122 -1.27 12.31 -3.18
N ASP A 123 -0.60 13.43 -2.99
CA ASP A 123 -0.90 14.79 -3.41
C ASP A 123 -0.26 15.19 -4.74
#